data_AF-A0A090VV75-F1
#
_entry.id   AF-A0A090VV75-F1
#
_cell.length_a   1.000
_cell.length_b   1.000
_cell.length_c   1.000
_cell.angle_alpha   90.00
_cell.angle_beta   90.00
_cell.angle_gamma   90.00
#
_symmetry.space_group_name_H-M   'P 1'
#
loop_
_entity.id
_entity.type
_entity.pdbx_description
1 polymer ?
#
loop_
_entity_poly.entity_id
_entity_poly.type
_entity_poly.pdbx_seq_one_letter_code
_entity_poly.pdbx_strand_id
1 'polypeptide(L)'
;MTLINFVQKSKLPTKIELENKIKKLGYDFIFLTDFEKFNNLNHIDSIDCVLNGNQTFVEIYFNPATELLSDFPNLKKDLSDKDLGISFTFGSYELVSACINIISLGLIDLSQSVVLYADEEIFYSRKMLIQEISNSLEYHGEETYSIPKEAIEENLRYDQKRKKEKRNKKVTDIVLWSLLIIGMILMNRKIISWYIPCLLLVIVLIKSIIEHNKKRIYKRN
;
A
#
# COMPACT_ATOMS: atom_id res chain seq x y z
N MET A 1 17.74 -7.55 3.46
CA MET A 1 17.10 -7.86 4.75
C MET A 1 15.60 -7.70 4.60
N THR A 2 14.81 -8.56 5.24
CA THR A 2 13.34 -8.55 5.14
C THR A 2 12.69 -8.65 6.50
N LEU A 3 11.81 -7.69 6.81
CA LEU A 3 10.97 -7.71 8.00
C LEU A 3 9.51 -7.95 7.60
N ILE A 4 8.91 -9.03 8.11
CA ILE A 4 7.55 -9.44 7.77
C ILE A 4 6.63 -9.19 8.96
N ASN A 5 5.53 -8.49 8.72
CA ASN A 5 4.46 -8.26 9.68
C ASN A 5 3.26 -9.16 9.34
N PHE A 6 3.00 -10.17 10.16
CA PHE A 6 1.82 -11.02 10.05
C PHE A 6 0.64 -10.42 10.80
N VAL A 7 -0.43 -10.13 10.08
CA VAL A 7 -1.60 -9.39 10.59
C VAL A 7 -2.91 -10.05 10.15
N GLN A 8 -3.99 -9.67 10.83
CA GLN A 8 -5.34 -9.83 10.31
C GLN A 8 -5.67 -8.63 9.43
N LYS A 9 -5.97 -8.86 8.15
CA LYS A 9 -6.30 -7.83 7.17
C LYS A 9 -7.47 -6.95 7.60
N SER A 10 -8.45 -7.52 8.32
CA SER A 10 -9.60 -6.81 8.87
C SER A 10 -9.23 -5.83 9.99
N LYS A 11 -8.07 -6.00 10.63
CA LYS A 11 -7.57 -5.17 11.73
C LYS A 11 -6.53 -4.12 11.29
N LEU A 12 -6.28 -3.99 9.99
CA LEU A 12 -5.31 -3.01 9.49
C LEU A 12 -5.77 -1.57 9.78
N PRO A 13 -4.86 -0.69 10.25
CA PRO A 13 -5.24 0.65 10.63
C PRO A 13 -5.43 1.55 9.41
N THR A 14 -6.06 2.69 9.64
CA THR A 14 -5.99 3.84 8.72
C THR A 14 -4.64 4.54 8.83
N LYS A 15 -4.30 5.35 7.81
CA LYS A 15 -3.11 6.21 7.85
C LYS A 15 -3.09 7.08 9.11
N ILE A 16 -4.21 7.73 9.40
CA ILE A 16 -4.35 8.67 10.53
C ILE A 16 -4.19 7.94 11.86
N GLU A 17 -4.76 6.75 12.02
CA GLU A 17 -4.58 5.97 13.26
C GLU A 17 -3.12 5.58 13.47
N LEU A 18 -2.44 5.15 12.41
CA LEU A 18 -1.04 4.75 12.47
C LEU A 18 -0.12 5.94 12.78
N GLU A 19 -0.27 7.06 12.09
CA GLU A 19 0.50 8.29 12.36
C GLU A 19 0.25 8.81 13.78
N ASN A 20 -1.01 8.84 14.23
CA ASN A 20 -1.33 9.24 15.60
C ASN A 20 -0.73 8.29 16.64
N LYS A 21 -0.69 6.99 16.36
CA LYS A 21 -0.07 6.02 17.25
C LYS A 21 1.44 6.21 17.31
N ILE A 22 2.09 6.38 16.16
CA ILE A 22 3.54 6.62 16.08
C ILE A 22 3.91 7.92 16.80
N LYS A 23 3.13 8.99 16.61
CA LYS A 23 3.32 10.25 17.34
C LYS A 23 3.20 10.07 18.86
N LYS A 24 2.24 9.27 19.34
CA LYS A 24 2.11 8.93 20.77
C LYS A 24 3.28 8.11 21.31
N LEU A 25 4.01 7.41 20.45
CA LEU A 25 5.24 6.69 20.80
C LEU A 25 6.46 7.63 20.86
N GLY A 26 6.31 8.90 20.50
CA GLY A 26 7.37 9.91 20.60
C GLY A 26 8.19 10.10 19.33
N TYR A 27 7.80 9.50 18.20
CA TYR A 27 8.51 9.64 16.93
C TYR A 27 7.87 10.71 16.05
N ASP A 28 8.70 11.60 15.49
CA ASP A 28 8.29 12.55 14.45
C ASP A 28 8.33 11.86 13.09
N PHE A 29 7.27 11.11 12.79
CA PHE A 29 7.13 10.31 11.58
C PHE A 29 5.88 10.71 10.80
N ILE A 30 6.02 10.85 9.48
CA ILE A 30 4.92 11.22 8.58
C ILE A 30 5.00 10.37 7.30
N PHE A 31 3.87 9.84 6.83
CA PHE A 31 3.79 9.26 5.50
C PHE A 31 3.57 10.36 4.45
N LEU A 32 4.43 10.44 3.45
CA LEU A 32 4.25 11.30 2.29
C LEU A 32 3.37 10.64 1.24
N THR A 33 3.48 9.31 1.10
CA THR A 33 2.52 8.54 0.33
C THR A 33 1.12 8.71 0.92
N ASP A 34 0.17 9.11 0.07
CA ASP A 34 -1.22 9.33 0.48
C ASP A 34 -2.06 8.07 0.24
N PHE A 35 -2.62 7.57 1.35
CA PHE A 35 -3.51 6.42 1.47
C PHE A 35 -4.46 6.66 2.65
N GLU A 36 -5.68 6.14 2.57
CA GLU A 36 -6.65 6.24 3.67
C GLU A 36 -6.56 5.02 4.60
N LYS A 37 -6.62 3.82 4.01
CA LYS A 37 -6.48 2.53 4.70
C LYS A 37 -5.15 1.89 4.34
N PHE A 38 -4.48 1.25 5.29
CA PHE A 38 -3.17 0.63 5.05
C PHE A 38 -3.23 -0.42 3.93
N ASN A 39 -4.32 -1.18 3.82
CA ASN A 39 -4.50 -2.16 2.73
C ASN A 39 -4.56 -1.53 1.32
N ASN A 40 -4.75 -0.21 1.19
CA ASN A 40 -4.71 0.46 -0.12
C ASN A 40 -3.29 0.50 -0.73
N LEU A 41 -2.28 0.17 0.09
CA LEU A 41 -0.87 0.12 -0.30
C LEU A 41 -0.50 -1.18 -1.02
N ASN A 42 -1.40 -2.17 -1.10
CA ASN A 42 -1.19 -3.46 -1.80
C ASN A 42 -0.99 -3.36 -3.33
N HIS A 43 -0.88 -2.15 -3.86
CA HIS A 43 -0.77 -1.86 -5.28
C HIS A 43 0.42 -0.97 -5.60
N ILE A 44 1.21 -0.58 -4.59
CA ILE A 44 2.42 0.21 -4.73
C ILE A 44 3.58 -0.60 -4.13
N ASP A 45 4.77 -0.38 -4.67
CA ASP A 45 5.96 -1.15 -4.29
C ASP A 45 6.83 -0.40 -3.26
N SER A 46 6.47 0.85 -2.96
CA SER A 46 7.17 1.68 -1.98
C SER A 46 6.25 2.67 -1.26
N ILE A 47 6.68 3.10 -0.08
CA ILE A 47 6.05 4.15 0.73
C ILE A 47 7.09 5.21 1.05
N ASP A 48 6.82 6.45 0.65
CA ASP A 48 7.61 7.60 1.01
C ASP A 48 7.23 8.09 2.42
N CYS A 49 8.23 8.39 3.24
CA CYS A 49 8.04 8.87 4.59
C CYS A 49 9.12 9.88 5.01
N VAL A 50 8.84 10.60 6.10
CA VAL A 50 9.77 11.50 6.78
C VAL A 50 9.91 11.03 8.22
N LEU A 51 11.15 10.93 8.70
CA LEU A 51 11.48 10.66 10.09
C LEU A 51 12.48 11.72 10.59
N ASN A 52 12.10 12.46 11.64
CA ASN A 52 12.90 13.55 12.21
C ASN A 52 13.37 14.57 11.15
N GLY A 53 12.47 14.93 10.22
CA GLY A 53 12.77 15.85 9.10
C GLY A 53 13.53 15.24 7.92
N ASN A 54 14.03 14.00 8.03
CA ASN A 54 14.74 13.31 6.95
C ASN A 54 13.79 12.46 6.12
N GLN A 55 13.76 12.71 4.82
CA GLN A 55 12.91 11.98 3.88
C GLN A 55 13.59 10.70 3.39
N THR A 56 12.81 9.62 3.29
CA THR A 56 13.23 8.34 2.72
C THR A 56 12.04 7.61 2.10
N PHE A 57 12.29 6.45 1.50
CA PHE A 57 11.24 5.52 1.10
C PHE A 57 11.50 4.12 1.65
N VAL A 58 10.45 3.34 1.77
CA VAL A 58 10.47 1.95 2.24
C VAL A 58 9.82 1.09 1.18
N GLU A 59 10.46 0.00 0.76
CA GLU A 59 9.85 -0.98 -0.14
C GLU A 59 8.85 -1.86 0.64
N ILE A 60 7.68 -2.10 0.06
CA ILE A 60 6.58 -2.84 0.72
C ILE A 60 5.91 -3.83 -0.22
N TYR A 61 5.64 -5.04 0.29
CA TYR A 61 4.91 -6.09 -0.43
C TYR A 61 3.83 -6.71 0.45
N PHE A 62 2.74 -7.14 -0.18
CA PHE A 62 1.58 -7.73 0.48
C PHE A 62 1.32 -9.12 -0.08
N ASN A 63 1.47 -10.16 0.74
CA ASN A 63 1.23 -11.54 0.35
C ASN A 63 0.25 -12.21 1.32
N PRO A 64 -0.57 -13.17 0.85
CA PRO A 64 -1.34 -14.02 1.76
C PRO A 64 -0.41 -14.68 2.80
N ALA A 65 -0.80 -14.70 4.07
CA ALA A 65 0.03 -15.33 5.11
C ALA A 65 0.33 -16.81 4.78
N THR A 66 -0.62 -17.51 4.16
CA THR A 66 -0.45 -18.91 3.74
C THR A 66 0.66 -19.12 2.72
N GLU A 67 0.94 -18.12 1.89
CA GLU A 67 2.00 -18.16 0.87
C GLU A 67 3.37 -18.00 1.54
N LEU A 68 3.52 -17.01 2.43
CA LEU A 68 4.78 -16.82 3.16
C LEU A 68 5.08 -17.96 4.14
N LEU A 69 4.04 -18.52 4.79
CA LEU A 69 4.21 -19.59 5.77
C LEU A 69 4.52 -20.96 5.14
N SER A 70 4.47 -21.11 3.80
CA SER A 70 4.98 -22.35 3.18
C SER A 70 6.47 -22.51 3.38
N ASP A 71 7.18 -21.39 3.48
CA ASP A 71 8.63 -21.35 3.64
C ASP A 71 9.02 -21.54 5.12
N PHE A 72 8.07 -21.33 6.04
CA PHE A 72 8.24 -21.47 7.49
C PHE A 72 7.21 -22.44 8.12
N PRO A 73 7.23 -23.74 7.78
CA PRO A 73 6.19 -24.69 8.18
C PRO A 73 6.01 -24.82 9.69
N ASN A 74 7.07 -24.58 10.47
CA ASN A 74 7.05 -24.63 11.93
C ASN A 74 6.26 -23.47 12.56
N LEU A 75 6.11 -22.34 11.84
CA LEU A 75 5.49 -21.11 12.35
C LEU A 75 3.97 -21.06 12.09
N LYS A 76 3.45 -22.00 11.30
CA LYS A 76 2.06 -21.98 10.82
C LYS A 76 1.02 -22.08 11.94
N LYS A 77 1.32 -22.77 13.04
CA LYS A 77 0.40 -22.90 14.18
C LYS A 77 0.26 -21.59 14.94
N ASP A 78 1.39 -20.91 15.17
CA ASP A 78 1.46 -19.68 15.97
C ASP A 78 0.88 -18.46 15.25
N LEU A 79 0.74 -18.55 13.93
CA LEU A 79 0.21 -17.50 13.05
C LEU A 79 -1.12 -17.88 12.40
N SER A 80 -1.82 -18.87 12.95
CA SER A 80 -3.05 -19.43 12.38
C SER A 80 -4.22 -18.44 12.30
N ASP A 81 -4.21 -17.38 13.12
CA ASP A 81 -5.19 -16.30 13.10
C ASP A 81 -4.83 -15.16 12.14
N LYS A 82 -3.66 -15.20 11.48
CA LYS A 82 -3.20 -14.16 10.55
C LYS A 82 -3.47 -14.58 9.10
N ASP A 83 -3.98 -13.66 8.29
CA ASP A 83 -4.37 -13.91 6.90
C ASP A 83 -3.54 -13.13 5.87
N LEU A 84 -2.69 -12.21 6.34
CA LEU A 84 -1.88 -11.33 5.51
C LEU A 84 -0.47 -11.17 6.11
N GLY A 85 0.55 -11.23 5.24
CA GLY A 85 1.90 -10.80 5.55
C GLY A 85 2.25 -9.52 4.79
N ILE A 86 2.85 -8.57 5.50
CA ILE A 86 3.36 -7.32 4.96
C ILE A 86 4.89 -7.37 5.07
N SER A 87 5.57 -7.49 3.94
CA SER A 87 7.02 -7.59 3.89
C SER A 87 7.62 -6.23 3.59
N PHE A 88 8.63 -5.84 4.36
CA PHE A 88 9.46 -4.67 4.12
C PHE A 88 10.87 -5.13 3.77
N THR A 89 11.37 -4.72 2.61
CA THR A 89 12.74 -5.02 2.16
C THR A 89 13.63 -3.80 2.35
N PHE A 90 14.83 -4.02 2.88
CA PHE A 90 15.79 -2.96 3.13
C PHE A 90 17.25 -3.45 3.06
N GLY A 91 18.13 -2.52 2.70
CA GLY A 91 19.57 -2.66 2.79
C GLY A 91 20.11 -2.10 4.12
N SER A 92 21.39 -1.75 4.19
CA SER A 92 22.07 -1.27 5.42
C SER A 92 21.68 0.15 5.85
N TYR A 93 20.72 0.80 5.21
CA TYR A 93 20.43 2.21 5.49
C TYR A 93 19.58 2.38 6.76
N GLU A 94 20.21 2.92 7.80
CA GLU A 94 19.62 3.03 9.15
C GLU A 94 18.32 3.84 9.20
N LEU A 95 18.19 4.90 8.41
CA LEU A 95 16.95 5.68 8.36
C LEU A 95 15.77 4.84 7.84
N VAL A 96 16.02 3.98 6.86
CA VAL A 96 15.01 3.04 6.32
C VAL A 96 14.68 1.97 7.35
N SER A 97 15.71 1.39 8.00
CA SER A 97 15.53 0.43 9.10
C SER A 97 14.65 1.03 10.22
N ALA A 98 14.95 2.24 10.67
CA ALA A 98 14.18 2.96 11.68
C ALA A 98 12.73 3.17 11.25
N CYS A 99 12.50 3.60 10.00
CA CYS A 99 11.14 3.78 9.47
C CYS A 99 10.35 2.47 9.47
N ILE A 100 10.94 1.38 8.98
CA ILE A 100 10.32 0.05 8.95
C ILE A 100 9.98 -0.42 10.36
N ASN A 101 10.91 -0.28 11.31
CA ASN A 101 10.71 -0.70 12.69
C ASN A 101 9.63 0.14 13.39
N ILE A 102 9.55 1.44 13.13
CA ILE A 102 8.50 2.34 13.64
C ILE A 102 7.13 1.95 13.08
N ILE A 103 7.02 1.69 11.78
CA ILE A 103 5.77 1.23 11.15
C ILE A 103 5.33 -0.09 11.78
N SER A 104 6.25 -1.05 11.89
CA SER A 104 6.01 -2.37 12.49
C SER A 104 5.55 -2.27 13.95
N LEU A 105 6.19 -1.38 14.73
CA LEU A 105 5.79 -1.10 16.11
C LEU A 105 4.35 -0.55 16.20
N GLY A 106 3.97 0.34 15.28
CA GLY A 106 2.60 0.83 15.16
C GLY A 106 1.60 -0.28 14.82
N LEU A 107 1.97 -1.20 13.92
CA LEU A 107 1.15 -2.35 13.54
C LEU A 107 1.01 -3.38 14.67
N ILE A 108 2.04 -3.58 15.51
CA ILE A 108 1.91 -4.38 16.74
C ILE A 108 0.83 -3.78 17.63
N ASP A 109 0.95 -2.48 17.92
CA ASP A 109 0.10 -1.81 18.91
C ASP A 109 -1.36 -1.64 18.43
N LEU A 110 -1.62 -1.56 17.12
CA LEU A 110 -2.97 -1.35 16.56
C LEU A 110 -3.61 -2.63 16.00
N SER A 111 -2.82 -3.56 15.49
CA SER A 111 -3.32 -4.73 14.74
C SER A 111 -2.88 -6.06 15.32
N GLN A 112 -2.18 -6.06 16.46
CA GLN A 112 -1.61 -7.27 17.07
C GLN A 112 -0.73 -8.03 16.07
N SER A 113 0.08 -7.27 15.30
CA SER A 113 1.04 -7.81 14.36
C SER A 113 2.03 -8.73 15.06
N VAL A 114 2.40 -9.82 14.40
CA VAL A 114 3.56 -10.64 14.78
C VAL A 114 4.66 -10.36 13.77
N VAL A 115 5.83 -9.93 14.26
CA VAL A 115 6.92 -9.43 13.43
C VAL A 115 8.02 -10.48 13.35
N LEU A 116 8.36 -10.89 12.13
CA LEU A 116 9.42 -11.86 11.83
C LEU A 116 10.51 -11.17 11.02
N TYR A 117 11.74 -11.24 11.51
CA TYR A 117 12.91 -10.96 10.70
C TYR A 117 13.28 -12.23 9.94
N ALA A 118 13.03 -12.23 8.62
CA ALA A 118 12.99 -13.45 7.84
C ALA A 118 14.38 -14.05 7.60
N ASP A 119 15.40 -13.21 7.42
CA ASP A 119 16.78 -13.64 7.13
C ASP A 119 17.38 -14.49 8.26
N GLU A 120 16.99 -14.25 9.52
CA GLU A 120 17.46 -15.00 10.70
C GLU A 120 16.35 -15.81 11.39
N GLU A 121 15.13 -15.78 10.85
CA GLU A 121 13.94 -16.41 11.42
C GLU A 121 13.64 -15.99 12.88
N ILE A 122 13.93 -14.74 13.23
CA ILE A 122 13.77 -14.21 14.60
C ILE A 122 12.45 -13.45 14.72
N PHE A 123 11.65 -13.78 15.74
CA PHE A 123 10.48 -12.99 16.08
C PHE A 123 10.86 -11.77 16.92
N TYR A 124 10.47 -10.61 16.43
CA TYR A 124 10.76 -9.34 17.08
C TYR A 124 9.67 -9.03 18.09
N SER A 125 10.07 -8.92 19.34
CA SER A 125 9.21 -8.34 20.37
C SER A 125 9.10 -6.83 20.18
N ARG A 126 8.04 -6.25 20.76
CA ARG A 126 7.88 -4.80 20.86
C ARG A 126 9.13 -4.10 21.44
N LYS A 127 9.77 -4.71 22.46
CA LYS A 127 10.97 -4.17 23.10
C LYS A 127 12.19 -4.20 22.17
N MET A 128 12.35 -5.29 21.41
CA MET A 128 13.43 -5.41 20.43
C MET A 128 13.29 -4.35 19.33
N LEU A 129 12.09 -4.13 18.79
CA LEU A 129 11.87 -3.06 17.82
C LEU A 129 12.23 -1.68 18.37
N ILE A 130 11.85 -1.37 19.61
CA ILE A 130 12.21 -0.09 20.24
C ILE A 130 13.73 0.06 20.35
N GLN A 131 14.44 -1.01 20.71
CA GLN A 131 15.89 -1.01 20.80
C GLN A 131 16.55 -0.82 19.43
N GLU A 132 16.07 -1.50 18.39
CA GLU A 132 16.56 -1.31 17.01
C GLU A 132 16.31 0.12 16.52
N ILE A 133 15.13 0.69 16.79
CA ILE A 133 14.84 2.10 16.44
C ILE A 133 15.83 3.03 17.13
N SER A 134 16.09 2.84 18.43
CA SER A 134 17.08 3.63 19.17
C SER A 134 18.47 3.51 18.54
N ASN A 135 18.93 2.29 18.24
CA ASN A 135 20.22 2.05 17.61
C ASN A 135 20.34 2.76 16.26
N SER A 136 19.34 2.60 15.39
CA SER A 136 19.33 3.24 14.06
C SER A 136 19.28 4.77 14.13
N LEU A 137 18.65 5.34 15.17
CA LEU A 137 18.58 6.81 15.36
C LEU A 137 19.84 7.39 16.01
N GLU A 138 20.53 6.63 16.87
CA GLU A 138 21.78 7.03 17.52
C GLU A 138 23.01 6.81 16.62
N TYR A 139 22.87 6.00 15.57
CA TYR A 139 23.96 5.74 14.63
C TYR A 139 24.39 7.00 13.89
N HIS A 140 25.61 7.46 14.15
CA HIS A 140 26.26 8.61 13.51
C HIS A 140 27.26 8.21 12.40
N GLY A 141 27.26 6.94 11.96
CA GLY A 141 28.25 6.46 11.00
C GLY A 141 28.13 7.12 9.63
N GLU A 142 29.28 7.27 8.96
CA GLU A 142 29.39 7.81 7.60
C GLU A 142 28.89 6.78 6.56
N GLU A 143 27.58 6.55 6.46
CA GLU A 143 27.00 5.94 5.27
C GLU A 143 26.18 6.98 4.51
N THR A 144 26.87 7.79 3.71
CA THR A 144 26.26 8.66 2.70
C THR A 144 25.77 7.81 1.52
N TYR A 145 24.70 7.05 1.73
CA TYR A 145 23.78 6.74 0.65
C TYR A 145 22.57 7.65 0.77
N SER A 146 22.77 8.92 0.44
CA SER A 146 21.63 9.79 0.15
C SER A 146 20.94 9.20 -1.06
N ILE A 147 19.78 8.54 -0.85
CA ILE A 147 18.87 8.19 -1.94
C ILE A 147 18.74 9.47 -2.79
N PRO A 148 19.08 9.43 -4.09
CA PRO A 148 19.02 10.62 -4.92
C PRO A 148 17.63 11.23 -4.78
N LYS A 149 17.56 12.53 -4.48
CA LYS A 149 16.27 13.25 -4.43
C LYS A 149 15.43 12.99 -5.69
N GLU A 150 16.11 12.74 -6.81
CA GLU A 150 15.53 12.33 -8.08
C GLU A 150 14.71 11.03 -7.99
N ALA A 151 15.20 9.98 -7.32
CA ALA A 151 14.48 8.72 -7.16
C ALA A 151 13.22 8.89 -6.30
N ILE A 152 13.31 9.72 -5.25
CA ILE A 152 12.18 10.07 -4.39
C ILE A 152 11.15 10.91 -5.17
N GLU A 153 11.61 11.93 -5.92
CA GLU A 153 10.74 12.73 -6.78
C GLU A 153 10.08 11.90 -7.88
N GLU A 154 10.78 10.94 -8.46
CA GLU A 154 10.26 10.06 -9.51
C GLU A 154 9.14 9.18 -8.98
N ASN A 155 9.33 8.56 -7.81
CA ASN A 155 8.28 7.78 -7.12
C ASN A 155 7.05 8.64 -6.81
N LEU A 156 7.26 9.85 -6.26
CA LEU A 156 6.18 10.80 -5.99
C LEU A 156 5.43 11.21 -7.27
N ARG A 157 6.15 11.48 -8.37
CA ARG A 157 5.55 11.82 -9.67
C ARG A 157 4.76 10.64 -10.24
N TYR A 158 5.29 9.43 -10.14
CA TYR A 158 4.64 8.22 -10.60
C TYR A 158 3.30 8.02 -9.87
N ASP A 159 3.31 8.16 -8.54
CA ASP A 159 2.11 8.06 -7.71
C ASP A 159 1.06 9.13 -8.05
N GLN A 160 1.49 10.38 -8.23
CA GLN A 160 0.62 11.47 -8.66
C GLN A 160 -0.01 11.20 -10.03
N LYS A 161 0.78 10.70 -10.98
CA LYS A 161 0.30 10.34 -12.34
C LYS A 161 -0.76 9.25 -12.26
N ARG A 162 -0.52 8.20 -11.48
CA ARG A 162 -1.46 7.10 -11.30
C ARG A 162 -2.76 7.55 -10.63
N LYS A 163 -2.70 8.45 -9.64
CA LYS A 163 -3.89 9.06 -9.03
C LYS A 163 -4.69 9.87 -10.05
N LYS A 164 -4.02 10.66 -10.90
CA LYS A 164 -4.67 11.44 -11.97
C LYS A 164 -5.36 10.53 -12.99
N GLU A 165 -4.72 9.43 -13.39
CA GLU A 165 -5.33 8.44 -14.30
C GLU A 165 -6.58 7.78 -13.70
N LYS A 166 -6.53 7.38 -12.42
CA LYS A 166 -7.71 6.84 -11.71
C LYS A 166 -8.86 7.85 -11.65
N ARG A 167 -8.57 9.12 -11.37
CA ARG A 167 -9.59 10.19 -11.32
C ARG A 167 -10.21 10.44 -12.69
N ASN A 168 -9.39 10.53 -13.73
CA ASN A 168 -9.85 10.70 -15.11
C ASN A 168 -10.75 9.54 -15.53
N LYS A 169 -10.37 8.30 -15.22
CA LYS A 169 -11.19 7.13 -15.51
C LYS A 169 -12.57 7.23 -14.85
N LYS A 170 -12.63 7.57 -13.56
CA LYS A 170 -13.90 7.77 -12.83
C LYS A 170 -14.77 8.86 -13.45
N VAL A 171 -14.18 9.97 -13.89
CA VAL A 171 -14.91 11.05 -14.59
C VAL A 171 -15.45 10.56 -15.93
N THR A 172 -14.66 9.84 -16.73
CA THR A 172 -15.15 9.29 -18.00
C THR A 172 -16.31 8.34 -17.82
N ASP A 173 -16.32 7.53 -16.76
CA ASP A 173 -17.44 6.63 -16.47
C ASP A 173 -18.70 7.42 -16.12
N ILE A 174 -18.60 8.45 -15.27
CA ILE A 174 -19.73 9.32 -14.89
C ILE A 174 -20.33 10.02 -16.12
N VAL A 175 -19.50 10.57 -17.00
CA VAL A 175 -19.95 11.23 -18.23
C VAL A 175 -20.66 10.24 -19.15
N LEU A 176 -20.10 9.04 -19.33
CA LEU A 176 -20.65 8.00 -20.19
C LEU A 176 -22.03 7.53 -19.70
N TRP A 177 -22.19 7.30 -18.39
CA TRP A 177 -23.48 6.96 -17.79
C TRP A 177 -24.51 8.09 -17.92
N SER A 178 -24.08 9.34 -17.72
CA SER A 178 -24.95 10.51 -17.84
C SER A 178 -25.49 10.67 -19.27
N LEU A 179 -24.63 10.50 -20.28
CA LEU A 179 -25.04 10.54 -21.69
C LEU A 179 -26.02 9.42 -22.04
N LEU A 180 -25.84 8.23 -21.47
CA LEU A 180 -26.74 7.10 -21.66
C LEU A 180 -28.14 7.38 -21.11
N ILE A 181 -28.21 7.94 -19.90
CA ILE A 181 -29.48 8.34 -19.26
C ILE A 181 -30.18 9.42 -20.09
N ILE A 182 -29.44 10.46 -20.50
CA ILE A 182 -29.98 11.54 -21.35
C ILE A 182 -30.49 10.97 -22.68
N GLY A 183 -29.72 10.08 -23.32
CA GLY A 183 -30.11 9.39 -24.54
C GLY A 183 -31.41 8.59 -24.39
N MET A 184 -31.56 7.83 -23.29
CA MET A 184 -32.79 7.10 -22.99
C MET A 184 -34.00 8.02 -22.80
N ILE A 185 -33.83 9.17 -22.11
CA ILE A 185 -34.90 10.17 -21.92
C ILE A 185 -35.33 10.77 -23.26
N LEU A 186 -34.37 11.16 -24.11
CA LEU A 186 -34.63 11.75 -25.42
C LEU A 186 -35.29 10.74 -26.38
N MET A 187 -34.88 9.47 -26.32
CA MET A 187 -35.51 8.38 -27.07
C MET A 187 -36.96 8.18 -26.66
N ASN A 188 -37.25 8.20 -25.35
CA ASN A 188 -38.63 8.06 -24.85
C ASN A 188 -39.54 9.22 -25.29
N ARG A 189 -38.96 10.41 -25.48
CA ARG A 189 -39.64 11.58 -26.06
C ARG A 189 -39.72 11.57 -27.60
N LYS A 190 -39.25 10.50 -28.27
CA LYS A 190 -39.15 10.37 -29.74
C LYS A 190 -38.32 11.46 -30.42
N ILE A 191 -37.41 12.11 -29.69
CA ILE A 191 -36.56 13.20 -30.22
C ILE A 191 -35.37 12.62 -31.00
N ILE A 192 -34.85 11.49 -30.54
CA ILE A 192 -33.74 10.77 -31.17
C ILE A 192 -34.12 9.32 -31.42
N SER A 193 -33.44 8.71 -32.39
CA SER A 193 -33.65 7.31 -32.72
C SER A 193 -33.00 6.36 -31.70
N TRP A 194 -33.57 5.16 -31.60
CA TRP A 194 -33.17 4.10 -30.67
C TRP A 194 -31.73 3.61 -30.86
N TYR A 195 -31.13 3.83 -32.05
CA TYR A 195 -29.75 3.42 -32.32
C TYR A 195 -28.72 4.19 -31.47
N ILE A 196 -28.99 5.43 -31.03
CA ILE A 196 -28.03 6.25 -30.29
C ILE A 196 -27.79 5.71 -28.87
N PRO A 197 -28.83 5.44 -28.05
CA PRO A 197 -28.64 4.79 -26.75
C PRO A 197 -28.05 3.38 -26.86
N CYS A 198 -28.48 2.60 -27.87
CA CYS A 198 -27.94 1.26 -28.09
C CYS A 198 -26.43 1.29 -28.41
N LEU A 199 -25.97 2.22 -29.24
CA LEU A 199 -24.55 2.40 -29.55
C LEU A 199 -23.74 2.74 -28.29
N LEU A 200 -24.23 3.68 -27.46
CA LEU A 200 -23.58 4.04 -26.19
C LEU A 200 -23.51 2.85 -25.22
N LEU A 201 -24.56 2.03 -25.18
CA LEU A 201 -24.61 0.83 -24.35
C LEU A 201 -23.59 -0.22 -24.80
N VAL A 202 -23.42 -0.42 -26.11
CA VAL A 202 -22.37 -1.27 -26.67
C VAL A 202 -20.97 -0.78 -26.27
N ILE A 203 -20.72 0.53 -26.31
CA ILE A 203 -19.43 1.12 -25.89
C ILE A 203 -19.16 0.85 -24.40
N VAL A 204 -20.18 0.99 -23.54
CA VAL A 204 -20.06 0.65 -22.10
C VAL A 204 -19.72 -0.82 -21.90
N LEU A 205 -20.41 -1.72 -22.61
CA LEU A 205 -20.19 -3.16 -22.49
C LEU A 205 -18.79 -3.57 -22.95
N ILE A 206 -18.33 -3.06 -24.10
CA ILE A 206 -16.98 -3.33 -24.62
C ILE A 206 -15.93 -2.85 -23.61
N LYS A 207 -16.09 -1.63 -23.07
CA LYS A 207 -15.17 -1.08 -22.06
C LYS A 207 -15.12 -1.96 -20.80
N SER A 208 -16.27 -2.43 -20.33
CA SER A 208 -16.39 -3.31 -19.16
C SER A 208 -15.72 -4.66 -19.38
N ILE A 209 -15.89 -5.27 -20.56
CA ILE A 209 -15.24 -6.53 -20.94
C ILE A 209 -13.72 -6.37 -20.98
N ILE A 210 -13.21 -5.30 -21.61
CA ILE A 210 -11.76 -5.02 -21.69
C ILE A 210 -11.18 -4.86 -20.28
N GLU A 211 -11.87 -4.13 -19.42
CA GLU A 211 -11.41 -3.90 -18.05
C GLU A 211 -11.41 -5.17 -17.19
N HIS A 212 -12.43 -6.00 -17.35
CA HIS A 212 -12.52 -7.31 -16.70
C HIS A 212 -11.41 -8.27 -17.18
N ASN A 213 -11.10 -8.28 -18.48
CA ASN A 213 -10.00 -9.09 -19.02
C ASN A 213 -8.63 -8.60 -18.56
N LYS A 214 -8.39 -7.29 -18.49
CA LYS A 214 -7.14 -6.74 -17.93
C LYS A 214 -6.94 -7.15 -16.47
N LYS A 215 -8.00 -7.15 -15.65
CA LYS A 215 -7.94 -7.63 -14.26
C LYS A 215 -7.63 -9.12 -14.12
N ARG A 216 -8.06 -9.96 -15.07
CA ARG A 216 -7.74 -11.40 -15.07
C ARG A 216 -6.28 -11.68 -15.44
N ILE A 217 -5.71 -10.92 -16.37
CA ILE A 217 -4.32 -11.09 -16.81
C ILE A 217 -3.36 -10.69 -15.67
N TYR A 218 -3.65 -9.59 -14.96
CA TYR A 218 -2.84 -9.15 -13.80
C TYR A 218 -2.90 -10.05 -12.57
N LYS A 219 -3.79 -11.05 -12.55
CA LYS A 219 -3.92 -12.03 -11.46
C LYS A 219 -3.21 -13.36 -11.74
N ARG A 220 -2.64 -13.52 -12.94
CA ARG A 220 -1.98 -14.75 -13.42
C ARG A 220 -0.47 -14.62 -13.56
N ASN A 221 0.06 -13.40 -13.44
CA ASN A 221 1.47 -13.10 -13.30
C ASN A 221 1.73 -12.68 -11.87
#